data_AF-A0A3N4LH69-F1
#
_entry.id   AF-A0A3N4LH69-F1
#
_cell.length_a   1.000
_cell.length_b   1.000
_cell.length_c   1.000
_cell.angle_alpha   90.00
_cell.angle_beta   90.00
_cell.angle_gamma   90.00
#
_symmetry.space_group_name_H-M   'P 1'
#
loop_
_entity.id
_entity.type
_entity.pdbx_description
1 polymer ?
#
loop_
_entity_poly.entity_id
_entity_poly.type
_entity_poly.pdbx_seq_one_letter_code
_entity_poly.pdbx_strand_id
1 'polypeptide(L)'
;ASTSTATQEGRIQNIPALNAGQQIVQELRRMNERIDRMELRFTSISITRTGTELDPGRDHNSIARQFNSHAVLLSTQLIPLHNSQNQEVENFPANIAAIDDLEADQLTQLLRAYDQPTIGSLDILKHNFKKYLGILDVVPFPLC
;
A
#
# COMPACT_ATOMS: atom_id res chain seq x y z
N ALA A 1 34.24 -31.88 -46.61
CA ALA A 1 33.41 -32.63 -45.64
C ALA A 1 33.32 -31.75 -44.39
N SER A 2 32.21 -31.11 -44.02
CA SER A 2 30.78 -31.47 -44.24
C SER A 2 30.43 -32.78 -43.51
N THR A 3 29.43 -32.89 -42.63
CA THR A 3 28.32 -31.97 -42.26
C THR A 3 27.66 -32.47 -40.94
N SER A 4 26.85 -31.63 -40.26
CA SER A 4 25.58 -31.89 -39.49
C SER A 4 25.32 -33.28 -38.84
N THR A 5 24.66 -33.53 -37.70
CA THR A 5 23.67 -32.86 -36.80
C THR A 5 23.46 -33.81 -35.56
N ALA A 6 22.63 -33.62 -34.52
CA ALA A 6 21.66 -32.59 -34.11
C ALA A 6 21.36 -32.65 -32.58
N THR A 7 21.00 -31.49 -32.01
CA THR A 7 19.83 -31.20 -31.15
C THR A 7 19.26 -32.24 -30.17
N GLN A 8 19.25 -31.89 -28.87
CA GLN A 8 18.01 -32.00 -28.07
C GLN A 8 17.90 -30.90 -27.00
N GLU A 9 17.44 -29.72 -27.40
CA GLU A 9 16.86 -28.75 -26.46
C GLU A 9 15.55 -29.33 -25.88
N GLY A 10 15.53 -29.56 -24.58
CA GLY A 10 14.46 -30.28 -23.87
C GLY A 10 13.55 -29.41 -23.00
N ARG A 11 13.30 -28.14 -23.40
CA ARG A 11 12.25 -27.25 -22.86
C ARG A 11 12.03 -27.34 -21.34
N ILE A 12 12.81 -26.59 -20.56
CA ILE A 12 12.32 -26.13 -19.25
C ILE A 12 11.13 -25.22 -19.56
N GLN A 13 9.92 -25.75 -19.38
CA GLN A 13 8.69 -25.07 -19.80
C GLN A 13 8.56 -23.76 -19.03
N ASN A 14 8.18 -22.72 -19.76
CA ASN A 14 7.81 -21.41 -19.25
C ASN A 14 6.69 -21.57 -18.20
N ILE A 15 7.04 -21.62 -16.90
CA ILE A 15 6.06 -21.67 -15.80
C ILE A 15 5.63 -20.22 -15.51
N PRO A 16 4.42 -19.77 -15.90
CA PRO A 16 4.08 -18.35 -15.85
C PRO A 16 4.03 -17.79 -14.43
N ALA A 17 3.74 -18.64 -13.45
CA ALA A 17 3.68 -18.29 -12.03
C ALA A 17 5.02 -17.77 -11.47
N LEU A 18 6.17 -18.25 -11.98
CA LEU A 18 7.48 -17.83 -11.48
C LEU A 18 7.84 -16.39 -11.92
N ASN A 19 7.41 -15.99 -13.12
CA ASN A 19 7.59 -14.62 -13.60
C ASN A 19 6.75 -13.61 -12.82
N ALA A 20 5.49 -13.96 -12.50
CA ALA A 20 4.62 -13.12 -11.66
C ALA A 20 5.22 -12.93 -10.24
N GLY A 21 5.69 -14.01 -9.61
CA GLY A 21 6.37 -13.93 -8.31
C GLY A 21 7.62 -13.04 -8.33
N GLN A 22 8.43 -13.09 -9.40
CA GLN A 22 9.60 -12.22 -9.53
C GLN A 22 9.22 -10.76 -9.77
N GLN A 23 8.15 -10.45 -10.51
CA GLN A 23 7.65 -9.08 -10.67
C GLN A 23 7.14 -8.51 -9.34
N ILE A 24 6.38 -9.29 -8.56
CA ILE A 24 5.89 -8.90 -7.23
C ILE A 24 7.07 -8.62 -6.29
N VAL A 25 8.08 -9.50 -6.25
CA VAL A 25 9.30 -9.29 -5.43
C VAL A 25 10.10 -8.06 -5.89
N GLN A 26 10.12 -7.73 -7.18
CA GLN A 26 10.77 -6.52 -7.69
C GLN A 26 10.01 -5.24 -7.29
N GLU A 27 8.68 -5.22 -7.35
CA GLU A 27 7.90 -4.07 -6.90
C GLU A 27 7.96 -3.89 -5.38
N LEU A 28 7.89 -4.97 -4.59
CA LEU A 28 8.12 -4.90 -3.13
C LEU A 28 9.50 -4.34 -2.78
N ARG A 29 10.55 -4.77 -3.50
CA ARG A 29 11.90 -4.20 -3.32
C ARG A 29 11.97 -2.72 -3.69
N ARG A 30 11.38 -2.30 -4.82
CA ARG A 30 11.29 -0.88 -5.21
C ARG A 30 10.53 -0.04 -4.18
N MET A 31 9.54 -0.64 -3.50
CA MET A 31 8.75 -0.01 -2.46
C MET A 31 9.56 0.20 -1.18
N ASN A 32 10.20 -0.87 -0.66
CA ASN A 32 11.10 -0.77 0.49
C ASN A 32 12.22 0.24 0.21
N GLU A 33 12.90 0.14 -0.94
CA GLU A 33 13.93 1.12 -1.30
C GLU A 33 13.40 2.55 -1.46
N ARG A 34 12.09 2.77 -1.72
CA ARG A 34 11.50 4.12 -1.71
C ARG A 34 11.27 4.62 -0.29
N ILE A 35 10.82 3.74 0.60
CA ILE A 35 10.58 4.02 2.02
C ILE A 35 11.92 4.29 2.72
N ASP A 36 12.91 3.40 2.58
CA ASP A 36 14.27 3.55 3.14
C ASP A 36 14.94 4.86 2.65
N ARG A 37 14.81 5.19 1.36
CA ARG A 37 15.33 6.45 0.79
C ARG A 37 14.56 7.70 1.24
N MET A 38 13.33 7.56 1.72
CA MET A 38 12.57 8.66 2.33
C MET A 38 12.99 8.86 3.78
N GLU A 39 13.13 7.79 4.57
CA GLU A 39 13.61 7.83 5.96
C GLU A 39 14.99 8.51 6.05
N LEU A 40 15.94 8.08 5.22
CA LEU A 40 17.28 8.66 5.11
C LEU A 40 17.29 10.14 4.67
N ARG A 41 16.28 10.59 3.91
CA ARG A 41 16.15 12.00 3.49
C ARG A 41 15.57 12.90 4.59
N PHE A 42 14.85 12.36 5.56
CA PHE A 42 14.31 13.17 6.67
C PHE A 42 15.28 13.32 7.84
N THR A 43 16.17 12.34 8.09
CA THR A 43 17.24 12.48 9.11
C THR A 43 18.12 13.72 8.90
N SER A 44 18.23 14.20 7.66
CA SER A 44 19.00 15.39 7.28
C SER A 44 18.19 16.70 7.21
N ILE A 45 16.85 16.64 7.27
CA ILE A 45 15.96 17.82 7.21
C ILE A 45 15.42 18.20 8.60
N SER A 46 15.32 17.26 9.55
CA SER A 46 14.67 17.48 10.85
C SER A 46 15.53 18.16 11.93
N ILE A 47 16.73 18.69 11.61
CA ILE A 47 17.65 19.28 12.61
C ILE A 47 17.17 20.66 13.14
N THR A 48 16.17 21.31 12.51
CA THR A 48 15.75 22.68 12.85
C THR A 48 14.25 22.86 13.09
N ARG A 49 13.67 22.13 14.05
CA ARG A 49 12.55 22.65 14.87
C ARG A 49 12.34 21.91 16.20
N THR A 50 12.74 22.59 17.28
CA THR A 50 12.09 22.55 18.61
C THR A 50 11.69 21.19 19.19
N GLY A 51 12.65 20.49 19.82
CA GLY A 51 12.50 20.01 21.22
C GLY A 51 11.34 19.07 21.59
N THR A 52 10.67 18.46 20.63
CA THR A 52 9.71 17.37 20.85
C THR A 52 10.33 16.07 20.37
N GLU A 53 10.31 15.04 21.21
CA GLU A 53 10.71 13.69 20.80
C GLU A 53 9.90 13.30 19.55
N LEU A 54 10.61 12.89 18.50
CA LEU A 54 9.99 12.39 17.29
C LEU A 54 9.29 11.08 17.65
N ASP A 55 7.96 11.07 17.63
CA ASP A 55 7.17 9.84 17.62
C ASP A 55 7.17 9.31 16.18
N PRO A 56 7.99 8.30 15.84
CA PRO A 56 8.19 7.89 14.45
C PRO A 56 6.90 7.39 13.80
N GLY A 57 5.92 6.89 14.57
CA GLY A 57 4.62 6.45 14.05
C GLY A 57 3.73 7.60 13.60
N ARG A 58 3.84 8.76 14.26
CA ARG A 58 3.07 9.96 13.90
C ARG A 58 3.58 10.60 12.61
N ASP A 59 4.90 10.59 12.42
CA ASP A 59 5.53 11.08 11.20
C ASP A 59 5.26 10.13 10.02
N HIS A 60 5.41 8.82 10.21
CA HIS A 60 5.07 7.81 9.19
C HIS A 60 3.62 7.95 8.70
N ASN A 61 2.65 7.97 9.61
CA ASN A 61 1.23 8.07 9.23
C ASN A 61 0.88 9.38 8.51
N SER A 62 1.58 10.47 8.80
CA SER A 62 1.41 11.74 8.11
C SER A 62 1.94 11.66 6.67
N ILE A 63 3.10 11.04 6.47
CA ILE A 63 3.72 10.80 5.16
C ILE A 63 2.88 9.82 4.34
N ALA A 64 2.47 8.68 4.91
CA ALA A 64 1.65 7.68 4.24
C ALA A 64 0.34 8.27 3.70
N ARG A 65 -0.36 9.09 4.51
CA ARG A 65 -1.54 9.85 4.08
C ARG A 65 -1.23 10.82 2.94
N GLN A 66 -0.09 11.51 2.97
CA GLN A 66 0.31 12.42 1.89
C GLN A 66 0.48 11.65 0.57
N PHE A 67 1.15 10.49 0.58
CA PHE A 67 1.29 9.65 -0.61
C PHE A 67 -0.05 9.08 -1.09
N ASN A 68 -0.86 8.55 -0.17
CA ASN A 68 -2.18 7.99 -0.47
C ASN A 68 -3.16 9.05 -1.01
N SER A 69 -3.00 10.33 -0.67
CA SER A 69 -3.79 11.43 -1.25
C SER A 69 -3.52 11.69 -2.74
N HIS A 70 -2.38 11.23 -3.24
CA HIS A 70 -2.04 11.23 -4.67
C HIS A 70 -2.45 9.94 -5.40
N ALA A 71 -3.12 8.99 -4.73
CA ALA A 71 -3.66 7.80 -5.37
C ALA A 71 -4.94 8.16 -6.15
N VAL A 72 -4.78 8.39 -7.47
CA VAL A 72 -5.88 8.74 -8.39
C VAL A 72 -6.40 7.52 -9.17
N LEU A 73 -5.54 6.51 -9.43
CA LEU A 73 -5.93 5.31 -10.16
C LEU A 73 -6.30 4.20 -9.17
N LEU A 74 -7.30 3.38 -9.53
CA LEU A 74 -7.76 2.28 -8.68
C LEU A 74 -6.67 1.25 -8.38
N SER A 75 -5.70 1.10 -9.28
CA SER A 75 -4.52 0.23 -9.15
C SER A 75 -3.30 0.91 -8.51
N THR A 76 -3.36 2.19 -8.12
CA THR A 76 -2.23 2.86 -7.46
C THR A 76 -1.97 2.20 -6.11
N GLN A 77 -0.73 1.75 -5.92
CA GLN A 77 -0.27 1.15 -4.68
C GLN A 77 -0.36 2.16 -3.52
N LEU A 78 -0.98 1.73 -2.42
CA LEU A 78 -1.11 2.49 -1.18
C LEU A 78 0.01 2.13 -0.21
N ILE A 79 0.36 3.08 0.66
CA ILE A 79 1.29 2.88 1.78
C ILE A 79 0.48 2.54 3.04
N PRO A 80 0.80 1.44 3.75
CA PRO A 80 0.17 1.10 5.03
C PRO A 80 0.36 2.18 6.08
N LEU A 81 -0.68 2.45 6.85
CA LEU A 81 -0.58 3.22 8.09
C LEU A 81 -0.21 2.28 9.25
N HIS A 82 0.51 2.80 10.23
CA HIS A 82 0.75 2.13 11.51
C HIS A 82 -0.42 2.34 12.47
N ASN A 83 -0.66 1.35 13.33
CA ASN A 83 -1.61 1.41 14.44
C ASN A 83 -1.10 2.27 15.62
N SER A 84 -1.86 2.34 16.70
CA SER A 84 -1.50 3.06 17.94
C SER A 84 -0.30 2.44 18.70
N GLN A 85 0.17 1.26 18.30
CA GLN A 85 1.38 0.59 18.80
C GLN A 85 2.60 0.81 17.88
N ASN A 86 2.48 1.67 16.85
CA ASN A 86 3.49 1.92 15.82
C ASN A 86 3.89 0.66 15.02
N GLN A 87 2.91 -0.19 14.70
CA GLN A 87 3.08 -1.41 13.90
C GLN A 87 2.25 -1.32 12.62
N GLU A 88 2.77 -1.85 11.50
CA GLU A 88 1.95 -2.07 10.30
C GLU A 88 0.75 -2.97 10.61
N VAL A 89 -0.42 -2.62 10.06
CA VAL A 89 -1.65 -3.41 10.22
C VAL A 89 -1.66 -4.54 9.19
N GLU A 90 -1.82 -5.77 9.66
CA GLU A 90 -1.94 -6.94 8.78
C GLU A 90 -3.12 -6.82 7.80
N ASN A 91 -2.95 -7.41 6.61
CA ASN A 91 -3.97 -7.42 5.55
C ASN A 91 -4.38 -6.02 5.05
N PHE A 92 -3.50 -5.01 5.18
CA PHE A 92 -3.71 -3.70 4.58
C PHE A 92 -3.93 -3.81 3.05
N PRO A 93 -4.98 -3.18 2.50
CA PRO A 93 -5.31 -3.30 1.08
C PRO A 93 -4.27 -2.62 0.20
N ALA A 94 -3.78 -3.34 -0.81
CA ALA A 94 -2.67 -2.89 -1.64
C ALA A 94 -2.98 -1.64 -2.48
N ASN A 95 -4.24 -1.41 -2.86
CA ASN A 95 -4.66 -0.30 -3.73
C ASN A 95 -6.15 0.05 -3.47
N ILE A 96 -6.67 1.05 -4.17
CA ILE A 96 -8.05 1.52 -3.96
C ILE A 96 -9.09 0.46 -4.40
N ALA A 97 -8.86 -0.27 -5.50
CA ALA A 97 -9.73 -1.38 -5.88
C ALA A 97 -9.83 -2.43 -4.77
N ALA A 98 -8.71 -2.77 -4.14
CA ALA A 98 -8.69 -3.68 -2.99
C ALA A 98 -9.43 -3.15 -1.76
N ILE A 99 -9.64 -1.83 -1.62
CA ILE A 99 -10.55 -1.25 -0.60
C ILE A 99 -12.02 -1.44 -1.01
N ASP A 100 -12.32 -1.20 -2.29
CA ASP A 100 -13.67 -1.34 -2.83
C ASP A 100 -14.15 -2.80 -2.83
N ASP A 101 -13.23 -3.77 -2.93
CA ASP A 101 -13.48 -5.21 -2.81
C ASP A 101 -13.56 -5.73 -1.35
N LEU A 102 -13.31 -4.89 -0.32
CA LEU A 102 -13.35 -5.36 1.08
C LEU A 102 -14.75 -5.78 1.53
N GLU A 103 -14.83 -6.94 2.18
CA GLU A 103 -16.02 -7.38 2.89
C GLU A 103 -16.19 -6.67 4.25
N ALA A 104 -17.41 -6.64 4.77
CA ALA A 104 -17.75 -5.89 5.98
C ALA A 104 -16.93 -6.30 7.21
N ASP A 105 -16.64 -7.60 7.37
CA ASP A 105 -15.83 -8.11 8.48
C ASP A 105 -14.35 -7.70 8.36
N GLN A 106 -13.79 -7.75 7.14
CA GLN A 106 -12.39 -7.36 6.87
C GLN A 106 -12.19 -5.87 7.14
N LEU A 107 -13.09 -5.03 6.62
CA LEU A 107 -13.06 -3.60 6.85
C LEU A 107 -13.26 -3.24 8.33
N THR A 108 -14.13 -3.95 9.03
CA THR A 108 -14.34 -3.78 10.48
C THR A 108 -13.09 -4.13 11.28
N GLN A 109 -12.35 -5.17 10.89
CA GLN A 109 -11.06 -5.51 11.52
C GLN A 109 -10.01 -4.41 11.30
N LEU A 110 -9.86 -3.93 10.07
CA LEU A 110 -8.94 -2.82 9.74
C LEU A 110 -9.29 -1.54 10.51
N LEU A 111 -10.58 -1.15 10.54
CA LEU A 111 -11.02 0.04 11.28
C LEU A 111 -10.73 -0.09 12.79
N ARG A 112 -10.94 -1.27 13.40
CA ARG A 112 -10.58 -1.52 14.80
C ARG A 112 -9.07 -1.42 15.05
N ALA A 113 -8.24 -1.95 14.14
CA ALA A 113 -6.79 -1.86 14.24
C ALA A 113 -6.26 -0.41 14.14
N TYR A 114 -7.04 0.50 13.55
CA TYR A 114 -6.76 1.94 13.49
C TYR A 114 -7.51 2.78 14.53
N ASP A 115 -8.14 2.15 15.53
CA ASP A 115 -8.96 2.81 16.56
C ASP A 115 -10.08 3.70 15.96
N GLN A 116 -10.63 3.31 14.80
CA GLN A 116 -11.66 4.04 14.05
C GLN A 116 -13.09 3.54 14.33
N PRO A 117 -14.11 4.40 14.21
CA PRO A 117 -15.51 4.00 14.37
C PRO A 117 -15.96 2.95 13.33
N THR A 118 -16.63 1.90 13.79
CA THR A 118 -17.17 0.80 12.95
C THR A 118 -18.69 0.82 12.86
N ILE A 119 -19.30 2.02 12.86
CA ILE A 119 -20.76 2.22 12.85
C ILE A 119 -21.18 2.81 11.50
N GLY A 120 -22.09 2.14 10.78
CA GLY A 120 -22.64 2.60 9.51
C GLY A 120 -22.99 1.46 8.56
N SER A 121 -23.40 1.80 7.33
CA SER A 121 -23.41 0.84 6.22
C SER A 121 -21.99 0.58 5.70
N LEU A 122 -21.80 -0.50 4.95
CA LEU A 122 -20.50 -0.85 4.36
C LEU A 122 -19.91 0.31 3.54
N ASP A 123 -20.72 1.00 2.74
CA ASP A 123 -20.27 2.12 1.90
C ASP A 123 -19.79 3.32 2.74
N ILE A 124 -20.49 3.63 3.84
CA ILE A 124 -20.09 4.68 4.79
C ILE A 124 -18.76 4.32 5.45
N LEU A 125 -18.58 3.05 5.84
CA LEU A 125 -17.33 2.56 6.42
C LEU A 125 -16.19 2.62 5.40
N LYS A 126 -16.42 2.23 4.14
CA LYS A 126 -15.42 2.30 3.05
C LYS A 126 -15.01 3.75 2.79
N HIS A 127 -15.96 4.67 2.68
CA HIS A 127 -15.70 6.10 2.50
C HIS A 127 -14.90 6.69 3.68
N ASN A 128 -15.32 6.41 4.93
CA ASN A 128 -14.60 6.85 6.12
C ASN A 128 -13.16 6.29 6.18
N PHE A 129 -12.97 5.03 5.77
CA PHE A 129 -11.66 4.41 5.70
C PHE A 129 -10.77 5.07 4.64
N LYS A 130 -11.25 5.23 3.39
CA LYS A 130 -10.53 5.96 2.33
C LYS A 130 -10.09 7.35 2.80
N LYS A 131 -11.01 8.10 3.43
CA LYS A 131 -10.75 9.42 4.01
C LYS A 131 -9.70 9.39 5.12
N TYR A 132 -9.72 8.39 6.02
CA TYR A 132 -8.71 8.22 7.07
C TYR A 132 -7.31 7.92 6.52
N LEU A 133 -7.24 7.15 5.42
CA LEU A 133 -6.02 6.88 4.67
C LEU A 133 -5.51 8.10 3.88
N GLY A 134 -6.27 9.19 3.81
CA GLY A 134 -5.94 10.40 3.07
C GLY A 134 -6.35 10.38 1.58
N ILE A 135 -7.01 9.31 1.12
CA ILE A 135 -7.43 9.14 -0.27
C ILE A 135 -8.54 10.13 -0.60
N LEU A 136 -8.39 10.87 -1.70
CA LEU A 136 -9.39 11.82 -2.20
C LEU A 136 -10.47 11.08 -2.98
N ASP A 137 -11.42 10.50 -2.24
CA ASP A 137 -12.61 9.84 -2.79
C ASP A 137 -13.54 10.86 -3.45
N VAL A 138 -13.50 10.96 -4.78
CA VAL A 138 -14.38 11.84 -5.56
C VAL A 138 -15.76 11.22 -5.62
N VAL A 139 -16.57 11.48 -4.59
CA VAL A 139 -17.91 10.91 -4.45
C VAL A 139 -18.74 11.24 -5.70
N PRO A 140 -19.28 10.24 -6.43
CA PRO A 140 -20.34 10.48 -7.39
C PRO A 140 -21.60 10.80 -6.59
N PHE A 141 -21.79 12.08 -6.28
CA PHE A 141 -23.05 12.56 -5.74
C PHE A 141 -24.18 12.13 -6.69
N PRO A 142 -25.24 11.46 -6.21
CA PRO A 142 -26.44 11.33 -7.02
C PRO A 142 -26.95 12.75 -7.30
N LEU A 143 -27.07 13.10 -8.58
CA LEU A 143 -27.75 14.32 -8.99
C LEU A 143 -29.23 14.17 -8.61
N CYS A 144 -29.65 14.94 -7.62
CA CYS A 144 -31.06 15.13 -7.25
C CYS A 144 -31.82 15.91 -8.35
#